data_AF-A0A1C4LPC6-F1
#
_entry.id   AF-A0A1C4LPC6-F1
#
_cell.length_a   1.000
_cell.length_b   1.000
_cell.length_c   1.000
_cell.angle_alpha   90.00
_cell.angle_beta   90.00
_cell.angle_gamma   90.00
#
_symmetry.space_group_name_H-M   'P 1'
#
loop_
_entity.id
_entity.type
_entity.pdbx_description
1 polymer ?
#
loop_
_entity_poly.entity_id
_entity_poly.type
_entity_poly.pdbx_seq_one_letter_code
_entity_poly.pdbx_strand_id
1 'polypeptide(L)'
;MIDPVPDPGAYLTALRARVLEREGIPMVLALQGAAPRPADAAPEAEGAELADLLRHYRAALAPEAADDAEPALIDVLQVMGAAHLTPRGGDARKEDPR
;
A
#
# COMPACT_ATOMS: atom_id res chain seq x y z
N MET A 1 -9.03 -9.56 -9.16
CA MET A 1 -8.36 -10.40 -8.14
C MET A 1 -6.87 -10.10 -8.13
N ILE A 2 -6.50 -9.23 -7.20
CA ILE A 2 -5.12 -8.83 -6.93
C ILE A 2 -4.55 -9.85 -5.94
N ASP A 3 -3.61 -10.68 -6.39
CA ASP A 3 -3.02 -11.72 -5.54
C ASP A 3 -2.05 -11.11 -4.51
N PRO A 4 -2.09 -11.53 -3.24
CA PRO A 4 -1.15 -11.06 -2.23
C PRO A 4 0.28 -11.53 -2.52
N VAL A 5 1.27 -10.80 -1.99
CA VAL A 5 2.66 -11.27 -2.03
C VAL A 5 2.81 -12.56 -1.19
N PRO A 6 3.59 -13.57 -1.64
CA PRO A 6 3.65 -14.86 -0.97
C PRO A 6 4.20 -14.84 0.46
N ASP A 7 5.14 -13.94 0.74
CA ASP A 7 5.73 -13.74 2.08
C ASP A 7 5.76 -12.22 2.40
N PRO A 8 4.69 -11.70 3.02
CA PRO A 8 4.62 -10.28 3.37
C PRO A 8 5.73 -9.83 4.32
N GLY A 9 6.16 -10.71 5.25
CA GLY A 9 7.19 -10.38 6.25
C GLY A 9 8.57 -10.23 5.64
N ALA A 10 8.96 -11.16 4.75
CA ALA A 10 10.20 -11.05 3.99
C ALA A 10 10.18 -9.84 3.04
N TYR A 11 9.03 -9.58 2.40
CA TYR A 11 8.86 -8.42 1.53
C TYR A 11 9.02 -7.10 2.29
N LEU A 12 8.39 -6.96 3.46
CA LEU A 12 8.54 -5.78 4.32
C LEU A 12 9.98 -5.57 4.78
N THR A 13 10.67 -6.65 5.17
CA THR A 13 12.10 -6.62 5.52
C THR A 13 12.93 -6.07 4.36
N ALA A 14 12.68 -6.56 3.14
CA ALA A 14 13.37 -6.08 1.94
C ALA A 14 13.06 -4.61 1.62
N LEU A 15 11.82 -4.15 1.83
CA LEU A 15 11.46 -2.74 1.69
C LEU A 15 12.20 -1.86 2.69
N ARG A 16 12.24 -2.24 3.97
CA ARG A 16 12.93 -1.50 5.03
C ARG A 16 14.44 -1.42 4.77
N ALA A 17 15.04 -2.48 4.24
CA ALA A 17 16.44 -2.47 3.82
C ALA A 17 16.71 -1.43 2.72
N ARG A 18 15.79 -1.25 1.76
CA ARG A 18 15.87 -0.21 0.72
C ARG A 18 15.61 1.20 1.26
N VAL A 19 14.81 1.34 2.32
CA VAL A 19 14.53 2.64 2.95
C VAL A 19 15.77 3.22 3.64
N LEU A 20 16.71 2.39 4.10
CA LEU A 20 18.01 2.88 4.57
C LEU A 20 18.81 3.63 3.48
N GLU A 21 18.46 3.45 2.20
CA GLU A 21 19.06 4.18 1.07
C GLU A 21 18.25 5.42 0.65
N ARG A 22 17.01 5.62 1.15
CA ARG A 22 16.09 6.67 0.69
C ARG A 22 15.66 7.58 1.85
N GLU A 23 16.38 8.68 2.05
CA GLU A 23 15.97 9.71 3.00
C GLU A 23 14.57 10.29 2.69
N GLY A 24 13.71 10.34 3.71
CA GLY A 24 13.01 11.56 4.12
C GLY A 24 11.92 12.15 3.21
N ILE A 25 10.92 11.39 2.75
CA ILE A 25 9.65 12.00 2.31
C ILE A 25 8.63 11.89 3.45
N PRO A 26 8.28 13.00 4.14
CA PRO A 26 7.23 12.98 5.15
C PRO A 26 5.88 12.58 4.52
N MET A 27 5.24 11.57 5.10
CA MET A 27 3.91 11.11 4.71
C MET A 27 2.87 11.76 5.63
N VAL A 28 1.91 12.47 5.05
CA VAL A 28 0.77 13.06 5.78
C VAL A 28 -0.48 12.32 5.36
N LEU A 29 -1.16 11.67 6.31
CA LEU A 29 -2.48 11.08 6.11
C LEU A 29 -3.53 12.09 6.58
N ALA A 30 -4.47 12.43 5.71
CA ALA A 30 -5.61 13.29 6.05
C ALA A 30 -6.90 12.49 5.88
N LEU A 31 -7.80 12.61 6.86
CA LEU A 31 -9.16 12.09 6.73
C LEU A 31 -9.92 13.01 5.77
N GLN A 32 -10.28 12.50 4.61
CA GLN A 32 -11.15 13.23 3.69
C GLN A 32 -12.59 13.16 4.21
N GLY A 33 -13.30 14.29 4.15
CA GLY A 33 -14.73 14.34 4.48
C GLY A 33 -15.56 13.49 3.52
N ALA A 34 -16.89 13.50 3.70
CA ALA A 34 -17.80 12.71 2.87
C ALA A 34 -17.58 13.00 1.37
N ALA A 35 -17.18 11.97 0.63
CA ALA A 35 -17.09 12.02 -0.82
C ALA A 35 -18.49 11.80 -1.43
N PRO A 36 -18.81 12.43 -2.57
CA PRO A 36 -20.03 12.09 -3.30
C PRO A 36 -20.02 10.61 -3.68
N ARG A 37 -21.18 9.97 -3.63
CA ARG A 37 -21.31 8.57 -4.04
C ARG A 37 -20.90 8.46 -5.52
N PRO A 38 -20.02 7.50 -5.88
CA PRO A 38 -19.68 7.28 -7.27
C PRO A 38 -20.95 6.92 -8.08
N ALA A 39 -20.98 7.36 -9.34
CA ALA A 39 -22.12 7.15 -10.23
C ALA A 39 -22.22 5.70 -10.73
N ASP A 40 -21.12 4.93 -10.64
CA ASP A 40 -21.08 3.51 -10.97
C ASP A 40 -20.72 2.65 -9.74
N ALA A 41 -20.91 1.33 -9.86
CA ALA A 41 -20.61 0.37 -8.81
C ALA A 41 -19.17 -0.18 -8.83
N ALA A 42 -18.34 0.20 -9.80
CA ALA A 42 -16.99 -0.31 -9.96
C ALA A 42 -16.06 0.07 -8.79
N PRO A 43 -16.07 1.30 -8.24
CA PRO A 43 -15.33 1.65 -7.03
C PRO A 43 -15.75 0.86 -5.80
N GLU A 44 -17.04 0.48 -5.69
CA GLU A 44 -17.50 -0.34 -4.57
C GLU A 44 -16.91 -1.76 -4.67
N ALA A 45 -16.87 -2.34 -5.87
CA ALA A 45 -16.23 -3.65 -6.11
C ALA A 45 -14.70 -3.61 -5.92
N GLU A 46 -14.04 -2.58 -6.44
CA GLU A 46 -12.59 -2.37 -6.26
C GLU A 46 -12.26 -2.17 -4.77
N GLY A 47 -13.08 -1.41 -4.05
CA GLY A 47 -12.95 -1.21 -2.61
C GLY A 47 -13.07 -2.51 -1.82
N ALA A 48 -13.95 -3.43 -2.23
CA ALA A 48 -14.06 -4.74 -1.61
C ALA A 48 -12.79 -5.58 -1.81
N GLU A 49 -12.23 -5.60 -3.02
CA GLU A 49 -10.97 -6.31 -3.31
C GLU A 49 -9.80 -5.74 -2.48
N LEU A 50 -9.68 -4.42 -2.39
CA LEU A 50 -8.63 -3.77 -1.59
C LEU A 50 -8.82 -4.03 -0.08
N ALA A 51 -10.05 -4.09 0.41
CA ALA A 51 -10.34 -4.39 1.80
C ALA A 51 -9.98 -5.85 2.16
N ASP A 52 -10.23 -6.81 1.26
CA ASP A 52 -9.79 -8.19 1.44
C ASP A 52 -8.27 -8.30 1.52
N LEU A 53 -7.57 -7.58 0.64
CA LEU A 53 -6.11 -7.54 0.62
C LEU A 53 -5.52 -6.90 1.88
N LEU A 54 -6.14 -5.80 2.36
CA LEU A 54 -5.76 -5.16 3.62
C LEU A 54 -5.90 -6.12 4.80
N ARG A 55 -7.03 -6.84 4.89
CA ARG A 55 -7.26 -7.87 5.92
C ARG A 55 -6.23 -8.98 5.87
N HIS A 56 -5.91 -9.46 4.67
CA HIS A 56 -4.89 -10.49 4.48
C HIS A 56 -3.52 -10.06 5.03
N TYR A 57 -3.06 -8.87 4.65
CA TYR A 57 -1.76 -8.37 5.11
C TYR A 57 -1.74 -8.05 6.61
N ARG A 58 -2.84 -7.55 7.18
CA ARG A 58 -2.95 -7.38 8.63
C ARG A 58 -2.76 -8.71 9.35
N ALA A 59 -3.47 -9.76 8.93
CA ALA A 59 -3.38 -11.08 9.54
C ALA A 59 -1.97 -11.69 9.42
N ALA A 60 -1.27 -11.43 8.32
CA ALA A 60 0.08 -11.94 8.09
C ALA A 60 1.17 -11.18 8.85
N LEU A 61 1.06 -9.86 8.98
CA LEU A 61 2.13 -9.01 9.51
C LEU A 61 1.95 -8.67 10.99
N ALA A 62 0.71 -8.49 11.44
CA ALA A 62 0.40 -7.96 12.76
C ALA A 62 -0.92 -8.54 13.32
N PRO A 63 -1.03 -9.87 13.48
CA PRO A 63 -2.28 -10.52 13.89
C PRO A 63 -2.77 -10.07 15.27
N GLU A 64 -1.86 -9.73 16.17
CA GLU A 64 -2.15 -9.33 17.55
C GLU A 64 -2.28 -7.80 17.73
N ALA A 65 -2.13 -7.02 16.67
CA ALA A 65 -2.18 -5.56 16.77
C ALA A 65 -3.62 -5.05 16.91
N ALA A 66 -3.81 -4.11 17.83
CA ALA A 66 -5.04 -3.33 17.94
C ALA A 66 -5.32 -2.57 16.64
N ASP A 67 -6.59 -2.28 16.36
CA ASP A 67 -7.01 -1.64 15.10
C ASP A 67 -6.44 -0.22 14.93
N ASP A 68 -6.12 0.46 16.03
CA ASP A 68 -5.52 1.80 16.07
C ASP A 68 -3.99 1.79 16.23
N ALA A 69 -3.35 0.62 16.16
CA ALA A 69 -1.90 0.50 16.22
C ALA A 69 -1.25 1.06 14.95
N GLU A 70 -0.94 2.36 14.98
CA GLU A 70 -0.33 3.09 13.87
C GLU A 70 0.90 2.38 13.24
N PRO A 71 1.85 1.82 14.01
CA PRO A 71 2.99 1.12 13.42
C PRO A 71 2.59 -0.11 12.58
N ALA A 72 1.58 -0.86 13.02
CA ALA A 72 1.08 -2.02 12.30
C ALA A 72 0.36 -1.60 11.00
N LEU A 73 -0.40 -0.50 11.05
CA LEU A 73 -1.02 0.08 9.87
C LEU A 73 0.03 0.51 8.84
N ILE A 74 1.11 1.18 9.28
CA ILE A 74 2.20 1.63 8.41
C ILE A 74 2.83 0.43 7.68
N ASP A 75 3.10 -0.67 8.39
CA ASP A 75 3.70 -1.87 7.80
C ASP A 75 2.82 -2.49 6.70
N VAL A 76 1.52 -2.61 6.97
CA VAL A 76 0.54 -3.09 6.00
C VAL A 76 0.48 -2.17 4.78
N LEU A 77 0.42 -0.85 4.99
CA LEU A 77 0.36 0.13 3.90
C LEU A 77 1.65 0.16 3.07
N GLN A 78 2.82 -0.07 3.68
CA GLN A 78 4.09 -0.17 2.95
C GLN A 78 4.09 -1.38 1.99
N VAL A 79 3.66 -2.55 2.45
CA VAL A 79 3.58 -3.74 1.60
C VAL A 79 2.55 -3.55 0.49
N MET A 80 1.34 -3.11 0.85
CA MET A 80 0.25 -2.90 -0.11
C MET A 80 0.60 -1.83 -1.15
N GLY A 81 1.14 -0.70 -0.71
CA GLY A 81 1.54 0.40 -1.57
C GLY A 81 2.65 -0.01 -2.54
N ALA A 82 3.70 -0.68 -2.06
CA ALA A 82 4.82 -1.08 -2.89
C ALA A 82 4.48 -2.23 -3.87
N ALA A 83 3.62 -3.16 -3.48
CA ALA A 83 3.28 -4.32 -4.30
C ALA A 83 2.24 -4.00 -5.39
N HIS A 84 1.28 -3.11 -5.09
CA HIS A 84 0.05 -3.00 -5.87
C HIS A 84 -0.27 -1.59 -6.37
N LEU A 85 0.19 -0.56 -5.67
CA LEU A 85 -0.21 0.83 -5.94
C LEU A 85 0.92 1.69 -6.49
N THR A 86 2.18 1.22 -6.37
CA THR A 86 3.32 1.88 -6.97
C THR A 86 3.40 1.45 -8.44
N PRO A 87 3.46 2.38 -9.40
CA PRO A 87 3.79 2.02 -10.77
C PRO A 87 5.10 1.24 -10.74
N ARG A 88 5.09 -0.02 -11.17
CA ARG A 88 6.35 -0.74 -11.47
C ARG A 88 7.06 0.17 -12.46
N GLY A 89 8.13 0.83 -12.02
CA GLY A 89 8.72 1.98 -12.71
C GLY A 89 8.67 1.76 -14.21
N GLY A 90 7.72 2.45 -14.87
CA GLY A 90 7.70 2.48 -16.31
C GLY A 90 9.06 2.97 -16.76
N ASP A 91 9.48 2.53 -17.94
CA ASP A 91 10.48 3.17 -18.79
C ASP A 91 10.21 4.68 -18.93
N ALA A 92 10.36 5.46 -17.87
CA ALA A 92 10.64 6.87 -17.95
C ALA A 92 12.11 6.96 -18.36
N ARG A 93 12.37 6.53 -19.61
CA ARG A 93 13.45 7.10 -20.39
C ARG A 93 13.26 8.60 -20.22
N LYS A 94 14.19 9.25 -19.54
CA LYS A 94 14.33 10.69 -19.63
C LYS A 94 14.45 10.95 -21.12
N GLU A 95 13.40 11.45 -21.76
CA GLU A 95 13.53 11.96 -23.11
C GLU A 95 14.57 13.07 -23.03
N ASP A 96 15.72 12.80 -23.65
CA ASP A 96 16.83 13.72 -23.76
C ASP A 96 16.35 14.92 -24.60
N PRO A 97 16.24 16.13 -24.03
CA PRO A 97 15.82 17.29 -24.79
C PRO A 97 17.00 17.71 -25.67
N ARG A 98 16.91 17.35 -26.94
CA ARG A 98 17.77 17.90 -28.00
C ARG A 98 17.51 19.39 -28.21
#